data_AF-A0A3L6DV31-F1
#
_entry.id   AF-A0A3L6DV31-F1
#
_cell.length_a   1.000
_cell.length_b   1.000
_cell.length_c   1.000
_cell.angle_alpha   90.00
_cell.angle_beta   90.00
_cell.angle_gamma   90.00
#
_symmetry.space_group_name_H-M   'P 1'
#
loop_
_entity.id
_entity.type
_entity.pdbx_description
1 polymer ?
#
loop_
_entity_poly.entity_id
_entity_poly.type
_entity_poly.pdbx_seq_one_letter_code
_entity_poly.pdbx_strand_id
1 'polypeptide(L)'
;MVPDNTIDTLVGIGVFLVVISIACLVIHIWIKTQQQREQAILKLQRVSLAIKSVINLWSMEGGNLGFSQYDYSHIKEATNNFSVDNKLGEGGFGPVYKGQLRSGIKIAAKKLEACSLQGLLEFQNEIQLIAKLQHKNLVKLLGCCTRGDQEKMLIYEYMENKSLDYFIFGKDHLFYMCKLLTIM
;
A
#
# COMPACT_ATOMS: atom_id res chain seq x y z
N MET A 1 -45.49 55.87 -16.63
CA MET A 1 -45.92 54.59 -16.02
C MET A 1 -44.98 53.52 -16.54
N VAL A 2 -44.11 52.96 -15.69
CA VAL A 2 -43.27 51.81 -16.06
C VAL A 2 -44.15 50.57 -16.02
N PRO A 3 -44.10 49.68 -17.02
CA PRO A 3 -44.96 48.49 -17.04
C PRO A 3 -44.50 47.47 -15.98
N ASP A 4 -45.47 46.96 -15.23
CA ASP A 4 -45.33 46.11 -14.03
C ASP A 4 -44.49 44.83 -14.25
N ASN A 5 -44.49 44.33 -15.49
CA ASN A 5 -43.73 43.14 -15.92
C ASN A 5 -42.21 43.35 -16.07
N THR A 6 -41.69 44.58 -15.94
CA THR A 6 -40.26 44.88 -16.09
C THR A 6 -39.44 44.36 -14.90
N ILE A 7 -40.03 44.34 -13.71
CA ILE A 7 -39.35 43.87 -12.48
C ILE A 7 -39.27 42.34 -12.48
N ASP A 8 -40.36 41.65 -12.82
CA ASP A 8 -40.41 40.19 -12.87
C ASP A 8 -39.45 39.59 -13.91
N THR A 9 -39.33 40.25 -15.07
CA THR A 9 -38.38 39.84 -16.12
C THR A 9 -36.93 40.03 -15.67
N LEU A 10 -36.62 41.12 -14.95
CA LEU A 10 -35.28 41.36 -14.40
C LEU A 10 -34.91 40.33 -13.32
N VAL A 11 -35.85 39.99 -12.43
CA VAL A 11 -35.67 38.95 -11.39
C VAL A 11 -35.45 37.59 -12.06
N GLY A 12 -36.22 37.24 -13.09
CA GLY A 12 -36.06 35.99 -13.84
C GLY A 12 -34.68 35.83 -14.49
N ILE A 13 -34.14 36.90 -15.09
CA ILE A 13 -32.79 36.90 -15.67
C ILE A 13 -31.73 36.69 -14.59
N GLY A 14 -31.87 37.35 -13.44
CA GLY A 14 -30.95 37.21 -12.31
C GLY A 14 -30.86 35.77 -11.79
N VAL A 15 -32.00 35.10 -11.60
CA VAL A 15 -32.05 33.70 -11.16
C VAL A 15 -31.39 32.78 -12.19
N PHE A 16 -31.64 33.00 -13.48
CA PHE A 16 -31.08 32.18 -14.54
C PHE A 16 -29.55 32.26 -14.61
N LEU A 17 -28.97 33.45 -14.47
CA LEU A 17 -27.51 33.65 -14.43
C LEU A 17 -26.86 32.95 -13.24
N VAL A 18 -27.51 33.00 -12.06
CA VAL A 18 -27.03 32.31 -10.86
C VAL A 18 -27.04 30.80 -11.08
N VAL A 19 -28.10 30.25 -11.67
CA VAL A 19 -28.18 28.81 -11.98
C VAL A 19 -27.08 28.39 -12.95
N ILE A 20 -26.82 29.17 -14.01
CA ILE A 20 -25.72 28.89 -14.95
C ILE A 20 -24.37 28.93 -14.26
N SER A 21 -24.12 29.93 -13.41
CA SER A 21 -22.85 30.05 -12.69
C SER A 21 -22.59 28.84 -11.78
N ILE A 22 -23.62 28.40 -11.04
CA ILE A 22 -23.54 27.21 -10.19
C ILE A 22 -23.29 25.97 -11.04
N ALA A 23 -24.01 25.79 -12.16
CA ALA A 23 -23.82 24.67 -13.06
C ALA A 23 -22.39 24.63 -13.63
N CYS A 24 -21.84 25.77 -14.06
CA CYS A 24 -20.47 25.88 -14.55
C CYS A 24 -19.44 25.53 -13.47
N LEU A 25 -19.63 25.96 -12.22
CA LEU A 25 -18.74 25.63 -11.11
C LEU A 25 -18.76 24.13 -10.80
N VAL A 26 -19.95 23.52 -10.78
CA VAL A 26 -20.10 22.06 -10.58
C VAL A 26 -19.40 21.29 -11.70
N ILE A 27 -19.60 21.69 -12.96
CA ILE A 27 -18.93 21.08 -14.11
C ILE A 27 -17.42 21.24 -14.01
N HIS A 28 -16.92 22.41 -13.62
CA HIS A 28 -15.47 22.63 -13.48
C HIS A 28 -14.86 21.77 -12.37
N ILE A 29 -15.52 21.67 -11.21
CA ILE A 29 -15.09 20.79 -10.12
C ILE A 29 -15.13 19.33 -10.58
N TRP A 30 -16.17 18.91 -11.29
CA TRP A 30 -16.29 17.55 -11.82
C TRP A 30 -15.18 17.24 -12.82
N ILE A 31 -14.90 18.12 -13.80
CA ILE A 31 -13.81 17.94 -14.75
C ILE A 31 -12.45 17.87 -14.04
N LYS A 32 -12.19 18.79 -13.09
CA LYS A 32 -10.94 18.82 -12.33
C LYS A 32 -10.75 17.57 -11.48
N THR A 33 -11.81 17.10 -10.83
CA THR A 33 -11.78 15.86 -10.03
C THR A 33 -11.62 14.62 -10.90
N GLN A 34 -12.23 14.57 -12.09
CA GLN A 34 -12.03 13.48 -13.06
C GLN A 34 -10.58 13.44 -13.57
N GLN A 35 -10.02 14.58 -13.98
CA GLN A 35 -8.63 14.65 -14.42
C GLN A 35 -7.64 14.22 -13.33
N GLN A 36 -7.89 14.62 -12.07
CA GLN A 36 -7.06 14.19 -10.94
C GLN A 36 -7.14 12.67 -10.71
N ARG A 37 -8.32 12.07 -10.88
CA ARG A 37 -8.50 10.61 -10.78
C ARG A 37 -7.74 9.88 -11.88
N GLU A 38 -7.83 10.34 -13.13
CA GLU A 38 -7.11 9.74 -14.26
C GLU A 38 -5.59 9.83 -14.07
N GLN A 39 -5.07 10.98 -13.63
CA GLN A 39 -3.64 11.12 -13.32
C GLN A 39 -3.19 10.21 -12.17
N ALA A 40 -4.01 10.06 -11.12
CA ALA A 40 -3.72 9.13 -10.02
C ALA A 40 -3.64 7.68 -10.52
N ILE A 41 -4.58 7.26 -11.39
CA ILE A 41 -4.59 5.92 -11.99
C ILE A 41 -3.35 5.70 -12.87
N LEU A 42 -2.98 6.66 -13.71
CA LEU A 42 -1.79 6.55 -14.56
C LEU A 42 -0.50 6.49 -13.73
N LYS A 43 -0.40 7.29 -12.66
CA LYS A 43 0.73 7.22 -11.72
C LYS A 43 0.82 5.83 -11.07
N LEU A 44 -0.31 5.28 -10.62
CA LEU A 44 -0.38 3.93 -10.06
C LEU A 44 0.06 2.87 -11.08
N GLN A 45 -0.39 2.97 -12.33
CA GLN A 45 0.00 2.04 -13.40
C GLN A 45 1.50 2.10 -13.69
N ARG A 46 2.08 3.30 -13.80
CA ARG A 46 3.53 3.47 -14.02
C ARG A 46 4.36 2.87 -12.88
N VAL A 47 3.97 3.16 -11.64
CA VAL A 47 4.65 2.60 -10.46
C VAL A 47 4.49 1.08 -10.42
N SER A 48 3.29 0.55 -10.68
CA SER A 48 3.05 -0.90 -10.74
C SER A 48 3.91 -1.59 -11.80
N LEU A 49 4.06 -0.99 -12.99
CA LEU A 49 4.93 -1.51 -14.05
C LEU A 49 6.40 -1.52 -13.64
N ALA A 50 6.90 -0.42 -13.04
CA ALA A 50 8.28 -0.34 -12.57
C ALA A 50 8.58 -1.41 -11.49
N ILE A 51 7.63 -1.65 -10.58
CA ILE A 51 7.77 -2.70 -9.57
C ILE A 51 7.77 -4.09 -10.22
N LYS A 52 6.86 -4.36 -11.17
CA LYS A 52 6.85 -5.62 -11.91
C LYS A 52 8.17 -5.87 -12.62
N SER A 53 8.78 -4.86 -13.25
CA SER A 53 10.09 -5.03 -13.88
C SER A 53 11.20 -5.37 -12.89
N VAL A 54 11.20 -4.77 -11.70
CA VAL A 54 12.19 -5.05 -10.65
C VAL A 54 12.02 -6.46 -10.09
N ILE A 55 10.78 -6.87 -9.80
CA ILE A 55 10.48 -8.23 -9.32
C ILE A 55 10.90 -9.28 -10.35
N ASN A 56 10.59 -9.04 -11.63
CA ASN A 56 10.99 -9.94 -12.71
C ASN A 56 12.52 -10.04 -12.80
N LEU A 57 13.23 -8.90 -12.69
CA LEU A 57 14.69 -8.88 -12.71
C LEU A 57 15.29 -9.77 -11.60
N TRP A 58 14.82 -9.62 -10.35
CA TRP A 58 15.33 -10.43 -9.24
C TRP A 58 14.92 -11.90 -9.30
N SER A 59 13.76 -12.18 -9.90
CA SER A 59 13.32 -13.55 -10.14
C SER A 59 14.21 -14.24 -11.18
N MET A 60 14.73 -13.50 -12.16
CA MET A 60 15.68 -14.02 -13.15
C MET A 60 17.10 -14.17 -12.59
N GLU A 61 17.48 -13.33 -11.62
CA GLU A 61 18.81 -13.32 -10.99
C GLU A 61 18.92 -14.31 -9.80
N GLY A 62 18.02 -15.31 -9.74
CA GLY A 62 17.71 -16.20 -8.61
C GLY A 62 18.84 -17.06 -8.00
N GLY A 63 20.10 -16.77 -8.30
CA GLY A 63 21.26 -17.39 -7.66
C GLY A 63 21.95 -16.54 -6.58
N ASN A 64 21.83 -15.20 -6.59
CA ASN A 64 22.71 -14.34 -5.77
C ASN A 64 21.98 -13.53 -4.67
N LEU A 65 20.70 -13.20 -4.84
CA LEU A 65 19.96 -12.31 -3.91
C LEU A 65 19.04 -13.05 -2.93
N GLY A 66 18.72 -14.32 -3.17
CA GLY A 66 17.83 -15.10 -2.30
C GLY A 66 16.41 -14.53 -2.16
N PHE A 67 15.95 -13.79 -3.16
CA PHE A 67 14.59 -13.24 -3.27
C PHE A 67 13.71 -14.15 -4.13
N SER A 68 12.45 -14.37 -3.74
CA SER A 68 11.51 -15.25 -4.47
C SER A 68 10.11 -14.64 -4.57
N GLN A 69 9.42 -14.91 -5.67
CA GLN A 69 7.98 -14.64 -5.78
C GLN A 69 7.19 -15.81 -5.20
N TYR A 70 6.34 -15.53 -4.22
CA TYR A 70 5.50 -16.53 -3.56
C TYR A 70 4.05 -16.44 -4.01
N ASP A 71 3.43 -17.60 -4.21
CA ASP A 71 1.99 -17.68 -4.45
C ASP A 71 1.19 -17.34 -3.20
N TYR A 72 0.08 -16.64 -3.40
CA TYR A 72 -0.84 -16.28 -2.32
C TYR A 72 -1.35 -17.51 -1.57
N SER A 73 -1.64 -18.61 -2.27
CA SER A 73 -2.07 -19.87 -1.66
C SER A 73 -1.03 -20.40 -0.67
N HIS A 74 0.26 -20.37 -1.03
CA HIS A 74 1.35 -20.82 -0.18
C HIS A 74 1.49 -19.96 1.07
N ILE A 75 1.41 -18.64 0.94
CA ILE A 75 1.50 -17.73 2.10
C ILE A 75 0.25 -17.85 2.99
N LYS A 76 -0.92 -18.00 2.38
CA LYS A 76 -2.17 -18.22 3.11
C LYS A 76 -2.11 -19.52 3.92
N GLU A 77 -1.64 -20.61 3.33
CA GLU A 77 -1.44 -21.88 4.04
C GLU A 77 -0.39 -21.74 5.16
N ALA A 78 0.76 -21.13 4.85
CA ALA A 78 1.86 -20.93 5.79
C ALA A 78 1.45 -20.13 7.04
N THR A 79 0.52 -19.19 6.89
CA THR A 79 0.00 -18.32 7.97
C THR A 79 -1.28 -18.87 8.61
N ASN A 80 -1.69 -20.11 8.29
CA ASN A 80 -2.96 -20.69 8.70
C ASN A 80 -4.16 -19.77 8.40
N ASN A 81 -4.32 -19.43 7.12
CA ASN A 81 -5.35 -18.53 6.61
C ASN A 81 -5.31 -17.12 7.22
N PHE A 82 -4.12 -16.60 7.54
CA PHE A 82 -3.95 -15.33 8.26
C PHE A 82 -4.69 -15.32 9.61
N SER A 83 -4.61 -16.43 10.35
CA SER A 83 -5.24 -16.55 11.68
C SER A 83 -4.77 -15.43 12.61
N VAL A 84 -5.69 -14.94 13.46
CA VAL A 84 -5.40 -13.96 14.50
C VAL A 84 -4.33 -14.47 15.46
N ASP A 85 -4.27 -15.78 15.72
CA ASP A 85 -3.25 -16.41 16.58
C ASP A 85 -1.82 -16.25 16.01
N ASN A 86 -1.73 -16.09 14.69
CA ASN A 86 -0.47 -15.88 13.99
C ASN A 86 -0.17 -14.38 13.80
N LYS A 87 -1.04 -13.47 14.23
CA LYS A 87 -0.79 -12.03 14.08
C LYS A 87 0.31 -11.58 15.04
N LEU A 88 1.40 -11.06 14.48
CA LEU A 88 2.53 -10.52 15.24
C LEU A 88 2.30 -9.06 15.66
N GLY A 89 1.50 -8.34 14.88
CA GLY A 89 1.17 -6.94 15.15
C GLY A 89 0.44 -6.30 13.96
N GLU A 90 -0.03 -5.07 14.16
CA GLU A 90 -0.61 -4.23 13.12
C GLU A 90 -0.31 -2.77 13.43
N GLY A 91 0.01 -2.01 12.40
CA GLY A 91 0.15 -0.56 12.47
C GLY A 91 -0.33 0.07 11.16
N GLY A 92 0.02 1.32 10.90
CA GLY A 92 -0.46 2.06 9.72
C GLY A 92 -0.07 1.48 8.35
N PHE A 93 0.76 0.42 8.32
CA PHE A 93 1.23 -0.26 7.12
C PHE A 93 0.55 -1.62 6.89
N GLY A 94 -0.47 -1.93 7.69
CA GLY A 94 -1.20 -3.18 7.66
C GLY A 94 -0.67 -4.24 8.65
N PRO A 95 -1.35 -5.39 8.72
CA PRO A 95 -1.04 -6.46 9.66
C PRO A 95 0.16 -7.32 9.23
N VAL A 96 0.91 -7.79 10.23
CA VAL A 96 2.03 -8.72 10.05
C VAL A 96 1.67 -10.06 10.68
N TYR A 97 1.85 -11.15 9.93
CA TYR A 97 1.55 -12.52 10.37
C TYR A 97 2.80 -13.38 10.39
N LYS A 98 2.92 -14.22 11.42
CA LYS A 98 3.85 -15.33 11.48
C LYS A 98 3.36 -16.46 10.58
N GLY A 99 4.28 -17.13 9.92
CA GLY A 99 3.98 -18.36 9.20
C GLY A 99 5.17 -19.29 9.12
N GLN A 100 4.93 -20.49 8.58
CA GLN A 100 5.96 -21.45 8.25
C GLN A 100 5.71 -21.98 6.83
N LEU A 101 6.68 -21.77 5.95
CA LEU A 101 6.62 -22.33 4.60
C LEU A 101 6.75 -23.85 4.67
N ARG A 102 6.30 -24.55 3.62
CA ARG A 102 6.43 -26.02 3.51
C ARG A 102 7.89 -26.50 3.58
N SER A 103 8.85 -25.63 3.23
CA SER A 103 10.29 -25.87 3.39
C SER A 103 10.77 -25.86 4.85
N GLY A 104 9.90 -25.55 5.82
CA GLY A 104 10.23 -25.41 7.23
C GLY A 104 10.71 -24.01 7.64
N ILE A 105 10.96 -23.13 6.68
CA ILE A 105 11.41 -21.75 6.94
C ILE A 105 10.29 -20.95 7.61
N LYS A 106 10.59 -20.35 8.76
CA LYS A 106 9.68 -19.44 9.47
C LYS A 106 9.72 -18.06 8.82
N ILE A 107 8.56 -17.49 8.59
CA ILE A 107 8.40 -16.21 7.89
C ILE A 107 7.56 -15.21 8.68
N ALA A 108 7.78 -13.93 8.41
CA ALA A 108 6.87 -12.85 8.74
C ALA A 108 6.28 -12.27 7.44
N ALA A 109 4.98 -12.44 7.24
CA ALA A 109 4.25 -11.93 6.10
C ALA A 109 3.59 -10.59 6.48
N LYS A 110 4.13 -9.48 5.96
CA LYS A 110 3.52 -8.15 6.07
C LYS A 110 2.53 -7.96 4.94
N LYS A 111 1.23 -7.92 5.26
CA LYS A 111 0.19 -7.61 4.29
C LYS A 111 0.05 -6.10 4.20
N LEU A 112 0.25 -5.56 3.00
CA LEU A 112 0.15 -4.12 2.76
C LEU A 112 -1.30 -3.74 2.48
N GLU A 113 -1.67 -2.51 2.85
CA GLU A 113 -3.01 -2.02 2.57
C GLU A 113 -3.31 -1.96 1.06
N ALA A 114 -4.54 -2.31 0.71
CA ALA A 114 -4.97 -2.40 -0.67
C ALA A 114 -5.03 -1.01 -1.34
N CYS A 115 -4.44 -0.90 -2.52
CA CYS A 115 -4.72 0.12 -3.54
C CYS A 115 -4.69 1.61 -3.12
N SER A 116 -4.00 1.99 -2.05
CA SER A 116 -3.64 3.39 -1.83
C SER A 116 -2.34 3.71 -2.60
N LEU A 117 -2.25 4.92 -3.16
CA LEU A 117 -1.01 5.41 -3.79
C LEU A 117 0.16 5.35 -2.79
N GLN A 118 -0.14 5.58 -1.51
CA GLN A 118 0.80 5.49 -0.42
C GLN A 118 1.32 4.06 -0.20
N GLY A 119 0.43 3.06 -0.07
CA GLY A 119 0.84 1.66 0.13
C GLY A 119 1.63 1.09 -1.06
N LEU A 120 1.37 1.57 -2.28
CA LEU A 120 2.18 1.20 -3.46
C LEU A 120 3.58 1.84 -3.44
N LEU A 121 3.68 3.10 -3.05
CA LEU A 121 4.97 3.79 -2.90
C LEU A 121 5.80 3.16 -1.77
N GLU A 122 5.17 2.77 -0.67
CA GLU A 122 5.82 2.05 0.42
C GLU A 122 6.30 0.67 -0.02
N PHE A 123 5.48 -0.10 -0.76
CA PHE A 123 5.91 -1.36 -1.37
C PHE A 123 7.11 -1.16 -2.28
N GLN A 124 7.10 -0.13 -3.13
CA GLN A 124 8.22 0.20 -4.02
C GLN A 124 9.48 0.55 -3.23
N ASN A 125 9.36 1.41 -2.23
CA ASN A 125 10.48 1.86 -1.42
C ASN A 125 11.11 0.70 -0.66
N GLU A 126 10.30 -0.14 -0.01
CA GLU A 126 10.81 -1.31 0.74
C GLU A 126 11.52 -2.30 -0.22
N ILE A 127 10.92 -2.60 -1.37
CA ILE A 127 11.54 -3.41 -2.43
C ILE A 127 12.89 -2.78 -2.85
N GLN A 128 12.89 -1.54 -3.34
CA GLN A 128 14.09 -0.87 -3.86
C GLN A 128 15.20 -0.68 -2.82
N LEU A 129 14.84 -0.47 -1.56
CA LEU A 129 15.78 -0.28 -0.46
C LEU A 129 16.48 -1.60 -0.11
N ILE A 130 15.73 -2.70 -0.07
CA ILE A 130 16.28 -4.01 0.29
C ILE A 130 17.16 -4.57 -0.83
N ALA A 131 16.91 -4.20 -2.09
CA ALA A 131 17.82 -4.42 -3.22
C ALA A 131 19.25 -3.92 -2.95
N LYS A 132 19.39 -2.89 -2.12
CA LYS A 132 20.67 -2.21 -1.84
C LYS A 132 21.28 -2.63 -0.50
N LEU A 133 20.53 -3.33 0.36
CA LEU A 133 20.88 -3.50 1.77
C LEU A 133 20.71 -4.95 2.20
N GLN A 134 21.59 -5.82 1.70
CA GLN A 134 21.78 -7.16 2.25
C GLN A 134 22.95 -7.16 3.24
N HIS A 135 22.63 -7.03 4.52
CA HIS A 135 23.63 -7.08 5.58
C HIS A 135 23.19 -8.04 6.69
N LYS A 136 24.14 -8.70 7.34
CA LYS A 136 23.92 -9.71 8.41
C LYS A 136 23.14 -9.21 9.64
N ASN A 137 23.01 -7.89 9.81
CA ASN A 137 22.31 -7.26 10.93
C ASN A 137 20.94 -6.67 10.52
N LEU A 138 20.50 -6.87 9.28
CA LEU A 138 19.21 -6.43 8.77
C LEU A 138 18.30 -7.63 8.55
N VAL A 139 17.00 -7.45 8.80
CA VAL A 139 16.01 -8.50 8.55
C VAL A 139 15.97 -8.79 7.06
N LYS A 140 16.17 -10.05 6.69
CA LYS A 140 16.22 -10.47 5.29
C LYS A 140 14.82 -10.51 4.68
N LEU A 141 14.64 -9.81 3.56
CA LEU A 141 13.49 -10.02 2.69
C LEU A 141 13.72 -11.27 1.86
N LEU A 142 12.88 -12.27 2.09
CA LEU A 142 12.90 -13.53 1.34
C LEU A 142 12.16 -13.38 0.02
N GLY A 143 11.19 -12.47 -0.06
CA GLY A 143 10.38 -12.36 -1.26
C GLY A 143 9.17 -11.45 -1.14
N CYS A 144 8.32 -11.53 -2.16
CA CYS A 144 7.02 -10.88 -2.16
C CYS A 144 5.94 -11.83 -2.67
N CYS A 145 4.69 -11.54 -2.31
CA CYS A 145 3.52 -12.16 -2.88
C CYS A 145 2.65 -11.07 -3.51
N THR A 146 2.24 -11.27 -4.76
CA THR A 146 1.30 -10.38 -5.44
C THR A 146 0.17 -11.20 -6.05
N ARG A 147 -1.09 -10.86 -5.72
CA ARG A 147 -2.28 -11.42 -6.35
C ARG A 147 -3.15 -10.28 -6.89
N GLY A 148 -2.97 -9.98 -8.17
CA GLY A 148 -3.57 -8.81 -8.80
C GLY A 148 -3.08 -7.50 -8.16
N ASP A 149 -3.92 -6.48 -8.18
CA ASP A 149 -3.58 -5.16 -7.62
C ASP A 149 -3.93 -5.02 -6.14
N GLN A 150 -4.78 -5.90 -5.60
CA GLN A 150 -5.39 -5.76 -4.28
C GLN A 150 -4.59 -6.42 -3.15
N GLU A 151 -3.88 -7.51 -3.44
CA GLU A 151 -3.19 -8.30 -2.44
C GLU A 151 -1.68 -8.25 -2.70
N LYS A 152 -0.97 -7.45 -1.91
CA LYS A 152 0.48 -7.33 -1.94
C LYS A 152 1.05 -7.63 -0.56
N MET A 153 2.06 -8.48 -0.51
CA MET A 153 2.70 -8.88 0.73
C MET A 153 4.20 -8.92 0.58
N LEU A 154 4.91 -8.55 1.64
CA LEU A 154 6.34 -8.70 1.76
C LEU A 154 6.63 -9.85 2.74
N ILE A 155 7.52 -10.74 2.32
CA ILE A 155 7.85 -11.97 3.03
C ILE A 155 9.26 -11.83 3.59
N TYR A 156 9.34 -11.72 4.90
CA TYR A 156 10.60 -11.60 5.64
C TYR A 156 10.95 -12.91 6.33
N GLU A 157 12.23 -13.08 6.61
CA GLU A 157 12.71 -14.07 7.57
C GLU A 157 12.15 -13.75 8.96
N TYR A 158 11.60 -14.75 9.64
CA TYR A 158 11.12 -14.59 11.00
C TYR A 158 12.28 -14.60 11.99
N MET A 159 12.47 -13.49 12.70
CA MET A 159 13.47 -13.39 13.76
C MET A 159 12.90 -13.94 15.07
N GLU A 160 13.48 -15.03 15.59
CA GLU A 160 13.06 -15.64 16.86
C GLU A 160 13.35 -14.75 18.07
N ASN A 161 14.41 -13.93 17.96
CA ASN A 161 14.73 -12.91 18.93
C ASN A 161 13.75 -11.75 18.76
N LYS A 162 12.98 -11.47 19.82
CA LYS A 162 12.02 -10.36 19.86
C LYS A 162 12.72 -9.04 19.51
N SER A 163 11.95 -8.03 19.10
CA SER A 163 12.50 -6.73 18.73
C SER A 163 13.45 -6.17 19.80
N LEU A 164 14.47 -5.41 19.39
CA LEU A 164 15.30 -4.67 20.34
C LEU A 164 14.42 -3.80 21.26
N ASP A 165 13.31 -3.26 20.72
CA ASP A 165 12.28 -2.55 21.47
C ASP A 165 11.66 -3.39 22.61
N TYR A 166 11.43 -4.68 22.41
CA TYR A 166 10.95 -5.57 23.46
C TYR A 166 11.96 -5.68 24.61
N PHE A 167 13.25 -5.73 24.27
CA PHE A 167 14.32 -5.83 25.26
C PHE A 167 14.60 -4.50 25.97
N ILE A 168 14.38 -3.35 25.30
CA ILE A 168 14.63 -2.03 25.85
C ILE A 168 13.41 -1.47 26.62
N PHE A 169 12.18 -1.65 26.12
CA PHE A 169 10.99 -0.93 26.61
C PHE A 169 9.95 -1.81 27.35
N GLY A 170 10.17 -3.12 27.48
CA GLY A 170 9.29 -3.99 28.28
C GLY A 170 7.88 -4.20 27.70
N LYS A 171 7.07 -5.01 28.41
CA LYS A 171 5.86 -5.71 27.89
C LYS A 171 4.68 -4.85 27.43
N ASP A 172 4.70 -3.53 27.64
CA ASP A 172 3.55 -2.67 27.35
C ASP A 172 3.53 -2.16 25.90
N HIS A 173 4.46 -2.64 25.08
CA HIS A 173 4.72 -2.16 23.74
C HIS A 173 4.75 -3.31 22.70
N LEU A 174 3.73 -4.18 22.74
CA LEU A 174 3.38 -5.12 21.65
C LEU A 174 3.03 -4.40 20.33
N PHE A 175 3.01 -3.07 20.31
CA PHE A 175 2.75 -2.22 19.16
C PHE A 175 3.96 -2.03 18.21
N TYR A 176 5.15 -2.55 18.55
CA TYR A 176 6.40 -2.17 17.87
C TYR A 176 7.09 -3.24 17.03
N MET A 177 6.37 -4.29 16.62
CA MET A 177 6.76 -5.00 15.38
C MET A 177 6.73 -4.06 14.15
N CYS A 178 6.08 -2.89 14.24
CA CYS A 178 6.07 -1.88 13.19
C CYS A 178 7.34 -0.99 13.12
N LYS A 179 8.21 -0.92 14.14
CA LYS A 179 9.41 -0.05 14.07
C LYS A 179 10.67 -0.74 13.57
N LEU A 180 10.74 -2.07 13.55
CA LEU A 180 11.86 -2.77 12.89
C LEU A 180 11.82 -2.67 11.36
N LEU A 181 10.79 -2.04 10.79
CA LEU A 181 10.73 -1.60 9.40
C LEU A 181 10.86 -0.07 9.23
N THR A 182 11.06 0.70 10.31
CA THR A 182 11.32 2.16 10.24
C THR A 182 12.78 2.52 10.55
N ILE A 183 13.63 1.54 10.87
CA ILE A 183 15.09 1.72 10.91
C ILE A 183 15.71 0.83 9.83
N MET A 184 15.27 1.05 8.62
CA MET A 184 16.19 1.26 7.50
C MET A 184 16.02 2.71 7.06
#